data_AF-A0A1I0Q9W8-F1
#
_entry.id   AF-A0A1I0Q9W8-F1
#
_cell.length_a   1.000
_cell.length_b   1.000
_cell.length_c   1.000
_cell.angle_alpha   90.00
_cell.angle_beta   90.00
_cell.angle_gamma   90.00
#
_symmetry.space_group_name_H-M   'P 1'
#
loop_
_entity.id
_entity.type
_entity.pdbx_description
1 polymer ?
#
loop_
_entity_poly.entity_id
_entity_poly.type
_entity_poly.pdbx_seq_one_letter_code
_entity_poly.pdbx_strand_id
1 'polypeptide(L)'
;MRLLLTIVPLATAFIIAACTHSEPTAPASDTASAAATTVASPAPGKTAPANPALGSAEWLAWVDKTLAVSDDGHGPQPGTAEWSAAVNRKLGQEAPQAAPGSAEWQQAVDALLRTRVATH
;
A
#
# COMPACT_ATOMS: atom_id res chain seq x y z
N MET A 1 45.90 35.91 -6.58
CA MET A 1 45.60 34.85 -7.58
C MET A 1 44.14 35.00 -7.98
N ARG A 2 43.90 35.35 -9.25
CA ARG A 2 42.59 35.40 -9.90
C ARG A 2 42.28 33.98 -10.40
N LEU A 3 41.12 33.44 -10.07
CA LEU A 3 40.44 32.46 -10.92
C LEU A 3 39.01 32.95 -11.14
N LEU A 4 38.66 33.14 -12.40
CA LEU A 4 37.37 33.63 -12.92
C LEU A 4 36.54 32.44 -13.41
N LEU A 5 35.21 32.60 -13.36
CA LEU A 5 34.15 31.94 -14.18
C LEU A 5 33.95 30.43 -13.91
N THR A 6 32.73 29.90 -13.73
CA THR A 6 31.54 30.06 -14.59
C THR A 6 30.22 29.85 -13.83
N ILE A 7 29.25 30.70 -14.17
CA ILE A 7 27.81 30.58 -13.96
C ILE A 7 27.27 29.43 -14.82
N VAL A 8 26.44 28.53 -14.26
CA VAL A 8 25.48 27.72 -15.04
C VAL A 8 24.17 27.60 -14.25
N PRO A 9 23.11 28.31 -14.64
CA PRO A 9 21.75 27.98 -14.27
C PRO A 9 21.24 26.98 -15.31
N LEU A 10 20.94 25.74 -14.91
CA LEU A 10 20.22 24.83 -15.79
C LEU A 10 18.78 24.69 -15.31
N ALA A 11 17.95 25.60 -15.80
CA ALA A 11 16.53 25.39 -15.91
C ALA A 11 16.29 24.12 -16.75
N THR A 12 15.62 23.14 -16.17
CA THR A 12 14.93 22.12 -16.97
C THR A 12 13.46 22.17 -16.59
N ALA A 13 12.71 22.91 -17.40
CA ALA A 13 11.26 22.80 -17.45
C ALA A 13 10.91 21.39 -17.93
N PHE A 14 10.15 20.63 -17.14
CA PHE A 14 9.44 19.46 -17.63
C PHE A 14 7.94 19.79 -17.61
N ILE A 15 7.44 20.19 -18.78
CA ILE A 15 6.02 20.23 -19.08
C ILE A 15 5.57 18.78 -19.24
N ILE A 16 4.70 18.30 -18.35
CA ILE A 16 3.92 17.10 -18.59
C ILE A 16 2.44 17.48 -18.49
N ALA A 17 1.83 17.45 -19.67
CA ALA A 17 0.46 17.09 -19.97
C ALA A 17 -0.58 17.28 -18.85
N ALA A 18 -1.54 18.16 -19.14
CA ALA A 18 -2.86 18.12 -18.55
C ALA A 18 -3.52 16.77 -18.81
N CYS A 19 -3.60 15.92 -17.78
CA CYS A 19 -4.70 14.97 -17.64
C CYS A 19 -5.70 15.60 -16.67
N THR A 20 -6.62 16.37 -17.25
CA THR A 20 -7.95 16.57 -16.70
C THR A 20 -8.55 15.21 -16.31
N HIS A 21 -8.90 15.02 -15.05
CA HIS A 21 -9.95 14.07 -14.71
C HIS A 21 -10.97 14.79 -13.86
N SER A 22 -12.16 14.89 -14.45
CA SER A 22 -13.35 15.54 -13.94
C SER A 22 -13.74 15.00 -12.56
N GLU A 23 -14.00 15.94 -11.66
CA GLU A 23 -14.87 15.79 -10.51
C GLU A 23 -16.30 15.37 -10.93
N PRO A 24 -16.97 14.55 -10.12
CA PRO A 24 -18.38 14.80 -9.85
C PRO A 24 -18.72 14.69 -8.36
N THR A 25 -19.35 15.76 -7.84
CA THR A 25 -20.57 15.79 -7.02
C THR A 25 -20.89 14.62 -6.08
N ALA A 26 -20.98 14.97 -4.79
CA ALA A 26 -21.55 14.29 -3.61
C ALA A 26 -22.97 13.68 -3.84
N PRO A 27 -23.53 12.75 -3.01
CA PRO A 27 -23.73 12.96 -1.56
C PRO A 27 -23.74 11.70 -0.65
N ALA A 28 -24.03 11.98 0.63
CA ALA A 28 -24.72 11.13 1.61
C ALA A 28 -23.89 10.13 2.44
N SER A 29 -23.72 10.53 3.71
CA SER A 29 -23.81 9.62 4.85
C SER A 29 -25.01 8.70 4.70
N ASP A 30 -24.83 7.39 4.86
CA ASP A 30 -25.86 6.56 5.48
C ASP A 30 -25.26 5.38 6.23
N THR A 31 -25.79 5.20 7.43
CA THR A 31 -25.49 4.16 8.39
C THR A 31 -26.34 2.94 8.06
N ALA A 32 -25.76 1.75 7.92
CA ALA A 32 -26.36 0.43 8.25
C ALA A 32 -25.58 -0.67 7.51
N SER A 33 -24.85 -1.52 8.22
CA SER A 33 -25.35 -2.78 8.80
C SER A 33 -25.35 -3.94 7.79
N ALA A 34 -24.44 -4.88 8.07
CA ALA A 34 -24.56 -6.33 7.88
C ALA A 34 -25.36 -6.86 6.67
N ALA A 35 -24.66 -7.53 5.76
CA ALA A 35 -25.07 -8.85 5.27
C ALA A 35 -23.88 -9.56 4.63
N ALA A 36 -23.57 -10.75 5.13
CA ALA A 36 -22.63 -11.67 4.52
C ALA A 36 -23.11 -12.12 3.14
N THR A 37 -22.17 -12.32 2.20
CA THR A 37 -22.42 -13.16 1.02
C THR A 37 -21.15 -13.95 0.67
N THR A 38 -21.19 -15.21 1.10
CA THR A 38 -20.69 -16.43 0.46
C THR A 38 -19.71 -16.32 -0.73
N VAL A 39 -18.48 -16.77 -0.46
CA VAL A 39 -17.60 -17.67 -1.24
C VAL A 39 -17.31 -17.32 -2.70
N ALA A 40 -16.11 -16.83 -2.95
CA ALA A 40 -15.33 -17.19 -4.13
C ALA A 40 -14.02 -17.84 -3.66
N SER A 41 -13.94 -19.16 -3.79
CA SER A 41 -12.70 -19.92 -3.60
C SER A 41 -11.71 -19.50 -4.70
N PRO A 42 -10.54 -18.92 -4.40
CA PRO A 42 -9.58 -18.61 -5.45
C PRO A 42 -8.92 -19.90 -5.95
N ALA A 43 -8.84 -20.02 -7.27
CA ALA A 43 -8.19 -21.13 -7.96
C ALA A 43 -6.74 -21.34 -7.44
N PRO A 44 -6.23 -22.57 -7.37
CA PRO A 44 -4.88 -22.85 -6.92
C PRO A 44 -3.88 -22.45 -8.00
N GLY A 45 -3.46 -21.19 -7.96
CA GLY A 45 -2.50 -20.64 -8.91
C GLY A 45 -2.01 -19.28 -8.47
N LYS A 46 -1.18 -19.24 -7.41
CA LYS A 46 -0.10 -18.25 -7.18
C LYS A 46 -0.34 -16.82 -7.69
N THR A 47 -1.51 -16.24 -7.44
CA THR A 47 -1.79 -14.83 -7.70
C THR A 47 -2.46 -14.27 -6.47
N ALA A 48 -1.98 -13.11 -6.01
CA ALA A 48 -2.63 -12.33 -4.97
C ALA A 48 -4.14 -12.27 -5.23
N PRO A 49 -4.99 -12.34 -4.20
CA PRO A 49 -6.44 -12.21 -4.36
C PRO A 49 -6.78 -10.99 -5.23
N ALA A 50 -7.87 -11.07 -5.98
CA ALA A 50 -8.33 -10.00 -6.87
C ALA A 50 -8.60 -8.73 -6.06
N ASN A 51 -7.57 -7.90 -5.90
CA ASN A 51 -7.55 -6.66 -5.14
C ASN A 51 -8.47 -6.67 -3.89
N PRO A 52 -8.13 -7.42 -2.82
CA PRO A 52 -8.95 -7.41 -1.62
C PRO A 52 -9.07 -5.97 -1.11
N ALA A 53 -10.23 -5.61 -0.57
CA ALA A 53 -10.43 -4.28 -0.01
C ALA A 53 -9.34 -3.99 1.04
N LEU A 54 -8.69 -2.84 0.96
CA LEU A 54 -7.60 -2.49 1.87
C LEU A 54 -8.10 -2.52 3.33
N GLY A 55 -7.31 -3.13 4.21
CA GLY A 55 -7.68 -3.34 5.61
C GLY A 55 -8.69 -4.45 5.86
N SER A 56 -9.20 -5.13 4.83
CA SER A 56 -10.01 -6.35 5.00
C SER A 56 -9.19 -7.51 5.56
N ALA A 57 -9.87 -8.49 6.15
CA ALA A 57 -9.21 -9.70 6.68
C ALA A 57 -8.39 -10.44 5.61
N GLU A 58 -8.88 -10.48 4.37
CA GLU A 58 -8.17 -11.12 3.25
C GLU A 58 -6.90 -10.35 2.87
N TRP A 59 -6.95 -9.02 2.85
CA TRP A 59 -5.78 -8.18 2.60
C TRP A 59 -4.74 -8.36 3.70
N LEU A 60 -5.16 -8.32 4.97
CA LEU A 60 -4.29 -8.52 6.12
C LEU A 60 -3.60 -9.90 6.09
N ALA A 61 -4.33 -10.97 5.79
CA ALA A 61 -3.78 -12.32 5.67
C ALA A 61 -2.78 -12.44 4.50
N TRP A 62 -3.05 -11.75 3.38
CA TRP A 62 -2.13 -11.72 2.25
C TRP A 62 -0.83 -10.97 2.57
N VAL A 63 -0.91 -9.80 3.22
CA VAL A 63 0.27 -9.04 3.67
C VAL A 63 1.09 -9.88 4.66
N ASP A 64 0.42 -10.49 5.64
CA ASP A 64 1.03 -11.33 6.66
C ASP A 64 1.81 -12.50 6.03
N LYS A 65 1.18 -13.19 5.07
CA LYS A 65 1.81 -14.28 4.31
C LYS A 65 2.97 -13.80 3.43
N THR A 66 2.84 -12.65 2.77
CA THR A 66 3.85 -12.14 1.83
C THR A 66 5.12 -11.70 2.57
N LEU A 67 4.97 -11.14 3.77
CA LEU A 67 6.08 -10.65 4.59
C LEU A 67 6.51 -11.65 5.69
N ALA A 68 5.82 -12.78 5.81
CA ALA A 68 5.95 -13.73 6.91
C ALA A 68 5.99 -13.01 8.27
N VAL A 69 4.99 -12.16 8.52
CA VAL A 69 4.90 -11.36 9.76
C VAL A 69 4.58 -12.27 10.95
N SER A 70 3.63 -13.19 10.76
CA SER A 70 3.26 -14.22 11.73
C SER A 70 3.83 -15.57 11.37
N ASP A 71 5.16 -15.65 11.31
CA ASP A 71 5.86 -16.92 11.11
C ASP A 71 5.65 -17.82 12.35
N ASP A 72 5.31 -19.09 12.13
CA ASP A 72 5.04 -20.12 13.15
C ASP A 72 3.88 -19.85 14.13
N GLY A 73 2.99 -18.89 13.84
CA GLY A 73 1.86 -18.56 14.73
C GLY A 73 2.25 -17.79 15.99
N HIS A 74 3.49 -17.29 16.06
CA HIS A 74 4.00 -16.45 17.16
C HIS A 74 4.00 -14.95 16.82
N GLY A 75 3.31 -14.55 15.76
CA GLY A 75 3.21 -13.15 15.33
C GLY A 75 2.12 -12.36 16.02
N PRO A 76 2.19 -11.03 15.93
CA PRO A 76 1.10 -10.15 16.33
C PRO A 76 -0.14 -10.40 15.48
N GLN A 77 -1.33 -10.26 16.07
CA GLN A 77 -2.59 -10.49 15.35
C GLN A 77 -2.76 -9.49 14.19
N PRO A 78 -3.09 -9.93 12.96
CA PRO A 78 -3.28 -9.03 11.83
C PRO A 78 -4.33 -7.94 12.11
N GLY A 79 -4.05 -6.73 11.62
CA GLY A 79 -4.92 -5.56 11.82
C GLY A 79 -4.72 -4.82 13.15
N THR A 80 -3.83 -5.30 14.02
CA THR A 80 -3.43 -4.58 15.24
C THR A 80 -2.31 -3.57 14.96
N ALA A 81 -2.12 -2.62 15.89
CA ALA A 81 -1.01 -1.68 15.82
C ALA A 81 0.36 -2.39 15.90
N GLU A 82 0.47 -3.44 16.72
CA GLU A 82 1.67 -4.27 16.85
C GLU A 82 2.01 -4.98 15.53
N TRP A 83 1.00 -5.48 14.84
CA TRP A 83 1.18 -6.08 13.52
C TRP A 83 1.62 -5.05 12.48
N SER A 84 1.03 -3.86 12.46
CA SER A 84 1.42 -2.79 11.55
C SER A 84 2.88 -2.34 11.79
N ALA A 85 3.32 -2.29 13.05
CA ALA A 85 4.72 -2.05 13.40
C ALA A 85 5.65 -3.18 12.95
N ALA A 86 5.23 -4.44 13.09
CA ALA A 86 5.99 -5.59 12.62
C ALA A 86 6.11 -5.61 11.09
N VAL A 87 5.06 -5.24 10.36
CA VAL A 87 5.08 -5.02 8.90
C VAL A 87 6.12 -3.96 8.54
N ASN A 88 6.09 -2.78 9.18
CA ASN A 88 7.09 -1.74 8.93
C ASN A 88 8.52 -2.22 9.21
N ARG A 89 8.73 -2.96 10.28
CA ARG A 89 10.04 -3.56 10.58
C ARG A 89 10.51 -4.51 9.49
N LYS A 90 9.60 -5.31 8.89
CA LYS A 90 9.91 -6.21 7.77
C LYS A 90 10.19 -5.45 6.47
N LEU A 91 9.50 -4.33 6.24
CA LEU A 91 9.73 -3.46 5.08
C LEU A 91 11.02 -2.64 5.19
N GLY A 92 11.49 -2.35 6.41
CA GLY A 92 12.76 -1.67 6.65
C GLY A 92 12.75 -0.25 6.06
N GLN A 93 13.73 0.04 5.19
CA GLN A 93 13.86 1.36 4.55
C GLN A 93 12.75 1.66 3.55
N GLU A 94 12.07 0.63 3.04
CA GLU A 94 10.96 0.78 2.10
C GLU A 94 9.60 0.90 2.83
N ALA A 95 9.61 0.92 4.16
CA ALA A 95 8.38 1.10 4.94
C ALA A 95 7.72 2.46 4.62
N PRO A 96 6.38 2.50 4.48
CA PRO A 96 5.68 3.75 4.29
C PRO A 96 5.94 4.71 5.45
N GLN A 97 6.10 5.99 5.11
CA GLN A 97 6.28 7.05 6.11
C GLN A 97 4.94 7.48 6.77
N ALA A 98 3.82 6.98 6.25
CA ALA A 98 2.50 7.20 6.83
C ALA A 98 2.34 6.49 8.19
N ALA A 99 1.37 6.95 8.98
CA ALA A 99 1.08 6.37 10.29
C ALA A 99 0.69 4.87 10.15
N PRO A 100 1.35 3.94 10.87
CA PRO A 100 1.05 2.52 10.77
C PRO A 100 -0.43 2.22 11.01
N GLY A 101 -1.04 1.45 10.11
CA GLY A 101 -2.46 1.10 10.19
C GLY A 101 -3.44 2.13 9.60
N SER A 102 -2.98 3.32 9.19
CA SER A 102 -3.83 4.29 8.47
C SER A 102 -4.19 3.82 7.05
N ALA A 103 -5.21 4.43 6.45
CA ALA A 103 -5.62 4.08 5.08
C ALA A 103 -4.49 4.36 4.05
N GLU A 104 -3.78 5.48 4.21
CA GLU A 104 -2.65 5.84 3.35
C GLU A 104 -1.49 4.85 3.51
N TRP A 105 -1.24 4.41 4.75
CA TRP A 105 -0.26 3.36 5.02
C TRP A 105 -0.65 2.04 4.34
N GLN A 106 -1.91 1.62 4.43
CA GLN A 106 -2.40 0.39 3.79
C GLN A 106 -2.25 0.45 2.26
N GLN A 107 -2.58 1.60 1.66
CA GLN A 107 -2.40 1.83 0.22
C GLN A 107 -0.93 1.71 -0.21
N ALA A 108 -0.02 2.33 0.56
CA ALA A 108 1.40 2.29 0.27
C ALA A 108 1.99 0.88 0.43
N VAL A 109 1.61 0.15 1.49
CA VAL A 109 2.02 -1.26 1.68
C VAL A 109 1.51 -2.12 0.53
N ASP A 110 0.25 -1.95 0.11
CA ASP A 110 -0.31 -2.72 -1.00
C ASP A 110 0.46 -2.49 -2.30
N ALA A 111 0.66 -1.23 -2.69
CA ALA A 111 1.37 -0.88 -3.92
C ALA A 111 2.82 -1.42 -3.93
N LEU A 112 3.51 -1.33 -2.79
CA LEU A 112 4.86 -1.85 -2.63
C LEU A 112 4.88 -3.38 -2.77
N LEU A 113 4.01 -4.08 -2.04
CA LEU A 113 3.97 -5.54 -2.07
C LEU A 113 3.57 -6.07 -3.44
N ARG A 114 2.59 -5.43 -4.10
CA ARG A 114 2.20 -5.71 -5.49
C ARG A 114 3.39 -5.62 -6.46
N THR A 115 4.21 -4.58 -6.31
CA THR A 115 5.41 -4.38 -7.15
C THR A 115 6.43 -5.49 -6.90
N ARG A 116 6.66 -5.87 -5.64
CA ARG A 116 7.58 -6.95 -5.29
C ARG A 116 7.14 -8.29 -5.83
N VAL A 117 5.88 -8.68 -5.62
CA VAL A 117 5.37 -9.98 -6.10
C VAL A 117 5.33 -10.08 -7.63
N ALA A 118 5.25 -8.94 -8.34
CA ALA A 118 5.31 -8.93 -9.81
C ALA A 118 6.74 -9.00 -10.36
N THR A 119 7.75 -8.67 -9.55
CA THR A 119 9.17 -8.65 -9.96
C THR A 119 9.90 -9.94 -9.62
N HIS A 120 9.31 -10.81 -8.80
CA HIS A 120 9.82 -12.12 -8.39
C HIS A 120 9.23 -13.27 -9.21
#